data_AF-A0A8C7WVG6-F1
#
_entry.id   AF-A0A8C7WVG6-F1
#
_cell.length_a   1.000
_cell.length_b   1.000
_cell.length_c   1.000
_cell.angle_alpha   90.00
_cell.angle_beta   90.00
_cell.angle_gamma   90.00
#
_symmetry.space_group_name_H-M   'P 1'
#
loop_
_entity.id
_entity.type
_entity.pdbx_description
1 polymer ?
#
loop_
_entity_poly.entity_id
_entity_poly.type
_entity_poly.pdbx_seq_one_letter_code
_entity_poly.pdbx_strand_id
1 'polypeptide(L)' 'LLRWYHGHLSGKEAEKMLTDKGKAGSFLVRESQSKPGDFVLSVLTNEEKTQQSGRQLREAQTRILGRI' A
#
# COMPACT_ATOMS: atom_id res chain seq x y z
N LEU A 1 12.28 9.99 7.16
CA LEU A 1 11.82 8.59 7.08
C LEU A 1 10.29 8.61 7.16
N LEU A 2 9.59 7.98 6.21
CA LEU A 2 8.13 7.80 6.34
C LEU A 2 7.89 6.95 7.59
N ARG A 3 6.93 7.36 8.43
CA ARG A 3 6.47 6.50 9.52
C ARG A 3 5.98 5.20 8.90
N TRP A 4 6.29 4.05 9.50
CA TRP A 4 5.92 2.76 8.91
C TRP A 4 4.51 2.31 9.32
N TYR A 5 3.96 2.81 10.43
CA TYR A 5 2.61 2.51 10.91
C TYR A 5 1.70 3.74 10.88
N HIS A 6 0.49 3.58 10.36
CA HIS A 6 -0.44 4.68 10.14
C HIS A 6 -1.84 4.48 10.74
N GLY A 7 -2.11 3.40 11.47
CA GLY A 7 -3.41 3.19 12.12
C GLY A 7 -4.56 3.14 11.12
N HIS A 8 -5.63 3.90 11.37
CA HIS A 8 -6.85 3.99 10.55
C HIS A 8 -6.67 4.70 9.19
N LEU A 9 -5.55 4.48 8.50
CA LEU A 9 -5.34 4.99 7.14
C LEU A 9 -6.15 4.16 6.14
N SER A 10 -6.86 4.80 5.21
CA SER A 10 -7.55 4.09 4.13
C SER A 10 -6.56 3.58 3.08
N GLY A 11 -6.99 2.59 2.27
CA GLY A 11 -6.19 2.10 1.15
C GLY A 11 -5.86 3.21 0.14
N LYS A 12 -6.81 4.11 -0.15
CA LYS A 12 -6.65 5.22 -1.08
C LYS A 12 -5.64 6.26 -0.57
N GLU A 13 -5.66 6.58 0.73
CA GLU A 13 -4.68 7.48 1.33
C GLU A 13 -3.28 6.86 1.36
N ALA A 14 -3.19 5.56 1.64
CA ALA A 14 -1.93 4.83 1.59
C ALA A 14 -1.32 4.86 0.18
N GLU A 15 -2.12 4.60 -0.85
CA GLU A 15 -1.71 4.66 -2.26
C GLU A 15 -1.20 6.05 -2.64
N LYS A 16 -1.96 7.10 -2.30
CA LYS A 16 -1.55 8.49 -2.54
C LYS A 16 -0.23 8.81 -1.84
N MET A 17 -0.06 8.39 -0.60
CA MET A 17 1.16 8.66 0.16
C MET A 17 2.37 7.95 -0.43
N LEU A 18 2.22 6.67 -0.80
CA LEU A 18 3.28 5.89 -1.43
C LEU A 18 3.65 6.46 -2.80
N THR A 19 2.67 6.88 -3.61
CA THR A 19 2.92 7.44 -4.94
C THR A 19 3.53 8.85 -4.89
N ASP A 20 3.07 9.71 -3.98
CA ASP A 20 3.52 11.11 -3.90
C ASP A 20 4.89 11.25 -3.25
N LYS A 21 5.22 10.39 -2.27
CA LYS A 21 6.38 10.55 -1.39
C LYS A 21 7.31 9.34 -1.35
N GLY A 22 6.83 8.19 -1.80
CA GLY A 22 7.58 6.95 -1.80
C GLY A 22 8.43 6.79 -3.06
N LYS A 23 9.33 5.83 -2.99
CA LYS A 23 10.06 5.24 -4.10
C LYS A 23 9.74 3.76 -4.20
N ALA A 24 10.14 3.11 -5.29
CA ALA A 24 10.15 1.65 -5.42
C ALA A 24 10.56 0.95 -4.11
N GLY A 25 9.75 -0.01 -3.65
CA GLY A 25 9.95 -0.76 -2.41
C GLY A 25 9.53 -0.02 -1.13
N SER A 26 9.03 1.22 -1.22
CA SER A 26 8.45 1.90 -0.05
C SER A 26 7.20 1.16 0.43
N PHE A 27 6.99 1.13 1.74
CA PHE A 27 5.85 0.44 2.33
C PHE A 27 5.31 1.20 3.54
N LEU A 28 4.07 0.86 3.92
CA LEU A 28 3.48 1.23 5.19
C LEU A 28 2.50 0.16 5.66
N VAL A 29 2.20 0.17 6.96
CA VAL A 29 1.24 -0.69 7.63
C VAL A 29 0.07 0.15 8.13
N ARG A 30 -1.15 -0.35 7.91
CA ARG A 30 -2.41 0.27 8.35
C ARG A 30 -3.35 -0.79 8.93
N GLU A 31 -4.37 -0.37 9.65
CA GLU A 31 -5.43 -1.25 10.11
C GLU A 31 -6.36 -1.65 8.96
N SER A 32 -6.88 -2.87 9.00
CA SER A 32 -7.84 -3.35 8.03
C SER A 32 -9.23 -2.77 8.32
N GLN A 33 -9.76 -1.98 7.39
CA GLN A 33 -11.12 -1.46 7.47
C GLN A 33 -12.19 -2.52 7.17
N SER A 34 -11.86 -3.55 6.39
CA SER A 34 -12.79 -4.64 6.04
C SER A 34 -12.79 -5.79 7.05
N LYS A 35 -11.72 -5.92 7.85
CA LYS A 35 -11.59 -6.97 8.87
C LYS A 35 -10.96 -6.40 10.14
N PRO A 36 -11.78 -5.82 11.04
CA PRO A 36 -11.29 -5.20 12.27
C PRO A 36 -10.40 -6.14 13.10
N GLY A 37 -9.28 -5.59 13.60
CA GLY A 37 -8.26 -6.32 14.35
C GLY A 37 -7.16 -6.96 13.50
N ASP A 38 -7.30 -6.98 12.17
CA ASP A 38 -6.23 -7.35 11.26
C ASP A 38 -5.48 -6.11 10.75
N PHE A 39 -4.26 -6.32 10.27
CA PHE A 39 -3.41 -5.28 9.70
C PHE A 39 -3.23 -5.48 8.21
N VAL A 40 -2.73 -4.45 7.54
CA VAL A 40 -2.54 -4.43 6.11
C VAL A 40 -1.18 -3.84 5.79
N LEU A 41 -0.37 -4.57 5.02
CA LEU A 41 0.87 -4.07 4.44
C LEU A 41 0.59 -3.54 3.03
N SER A 42 0.89 -2.27 2.77
CA SER A 42 0.82 -1.65 1.45
C SER A 42 2.23 -1.33 0.95
N VAL A 43 2.58 -1.77 -0.26
CA VAL A 43 3.93 -1.66 -0.83
C VAL A 43 3.88 -1.03 -2.22
N LEU A 44 4.74 -0.04 -2.50
CA LEU A 44 4.93 0.50 -3.85
C LEU A 44 5.93 -0.38 -4.61
N THR A 45 5.47 -1.06 -5.66
CA THR A 45 6.32 -1.89 -6.53
C THR A 45 6.70 -1.14 -7.81
N ASN A 46 7.84 -1.49 -8.40
CA ASN A 46 8.17 -1.09 -9.77
C ASN A 46 7.61 -2.13 -10.71
N GLU A 47 6.56 -1.81 -11.48
CA GLU A 47 6.26 -2.59 -12.67
C GLU A 47 7.08 -2.01 -13.84
N GLU A 48 8.11 -2.76 -14.27
CA GLU A 48 8.64 -2.64 -15.63
C GLU A 48 7.45 -2.78 -16.59
N LYS A 49 7.18 -1.73 -17.39
CA LYS A 49 6.06 -1.72 -18.34
C LYS A 49 6.23 -2.82 -19.37
N THR A 50 5.62 -3.99 -19.14
CA THR A 50 5.21 -4.85 -20.26
C THR A 50 3.99 -4.18 -20.87
N GLN A 51 4.15 -3.67 -22.08
CA GLN A 51 3.19 -2.87 -22.80
C GLN A 51 1.80 -3.51 -22.82
N GLN A 52 0.84 -2.97 -22.06
CA GLN A 52 -0.56 -2.93 -22.46
C GLN A 52 -1.20 -1.68 -21.84
N SER A 53 -1.77 -0.88 -22.73
CA SER A 53 -2.32 0.46 -22.53
C SER A 53 -3.31 0.55 -21.36
N GLY A 54 -2.93 1.33 -20.36
CA GLY A 54 -3.77 1.76 -19.25
C GLY A 54 -2.86 2.08 -18.09
N ARG A 55 -2.97 3.28 -17.50
CA ARG A 55 -2.38 3.55 -16.19
C ARG A 55 -3.18 2.75 -15.14
N GLN A 56 -3.10 1.43 -15.20
CA GLN A 56 -3.65 0.55 -14.18
C GLN A 56 -2.56 0.49 -13.12
N LEU A 57 -2.75 1.24 -12.04
CA LEU A 57 -2.06 0.96 -10.79
C LEU A 57 -2.48 -0.45 -10.40
N ARG A 58 -1.67 -1.46 -10.75
CA ARG A 58 -1.82 -2.80 -10.21
C ARG A 58 -1.32 -2.73 -8.78
N GLU A 59 -2.22 -2.17 -7.97
CA GLU A 59 -2.39 -2.24 -6.54
C GLU A 59 -1.10 -2.48 -5.77
N ALA A 60 -0.75 -1.51 -4.92
CA ALA A 60 0.10 -1.78 -3.78
C ALA A 60 -0.31 -3.14 -3.19
N GLN A 61 0.57 -4.15 -3.27
CA GLN A 61 0.19 -5.52 -2.99
C GLN A 61 -0.27 -5.58 -1.52
N THR A 62 -1.58 -5.57 -1.32
CA THR A 62 -2.19 -5.29 -0.03
C THR A 62 -2.47 -6.61 0.63
N ARG A 63 -1.53 -7.09 1.45
CA ARG A 63 -1.72 -8.35 2.18
C ARG A 63 -2.25 -8.04 3.56
N ILE A 64 -3.40 -8.65 3.89
CA ILE A 64 -3.88 -8.68 5.26
C ILE A 64 -2.86 -9.50 6.06
N LEU A 65 -2.19 -8.83 6.99
CA LEU A 65 -1.46 -9.47 8.05
C LEU A 65 -2.48 -9.89 9.11
N GLY A 66 -2.32 -11.09 9.66
CA GLY A 66 -3.15 -11.53 10.78
C GLY A 66 -2.98 -10.62 12.01
N ARG A 67 -3.51 -11.07 13.14
CA ARG A 67 -3.29 -10.40 14.42
C ARG A 67 -1.81 -10.51 14.80
N ILE A 68 -1.18 -9.38 15.13
CA ILE A 68 0.20 -9.28 15.61
C ILE A 68 0.21 -9.01 17.11
#